data_AF-A0A1H9XHG3-F1
#
_entry.id   AF-A0A1H9XHG3-F1
#
_cell.length_a   1.000
_cell.length_b   1.000
_cell.length_c   1.000
_cell.angle_alpha   90.00
_cell.angle_beta   90.00
_cell.angle_gamma   90.00
#
_symmetry.space_group_name_H-M   'P 1'
#
loop_
_entity.id
_entity.type
_entity.pdbx_description
1 polymer ?
#
loop_
_entity_poly.entity_id
_entity_poly.type
_entity_poly.pdbx_seq_one_letter_code
_entity_poly.pdbx_strand_id
1 'polypeptide(L)'
;MTPQDNGAALAPRSEVGLRVFDAPSHLADRLTSLAHKRSWPTSADNGVLLVELGSAGDAPAALLGEAITHLTAEIDPFPDADLFLGLFSPDTREARSFPLPTDLLSQCAKLNLPLVLDAYPPATDEAPERENPTKWLRLSTETDIAASPISEVEDHTSKSTSEFIVTRLRDLVAIDGPRDTVILEIASNGQFGAVVAVDTLHTLAQRFATFTIRLIPPPAQ
;
A
#
# COMPACT_ATOMS: atom_id res chain seq x y z
N MET A 1 28.30 30.09 -16.77
CA MET A 1 28.26 28.95 -15.83
C MET A 1 27.37 29.36 -14.69
N THR A 2 26.10 28.99 -14.77
CA THR A 2 25.14 29.11 -13.66
C THR A 2 25.39 27.97 -12.69
N PRO A 3 25.30 28.21 -11.37
CA PRO A 3 25.43 27.14 -10.39
C PRO A 3 24.26 26.16 -10.58
N GLN A 4 24.58 24.88 -10.74
CA GLN A 4 23.61 23.80 -10.64
C GLN A 4 23.06 23.82 -9.22
N ASP A 5 21.78 24.17 -9.07
CA ASP A 5 21.01 23.84 -7.88
C ASP A 5 21.10 22.33 -7.69
N ASN A 6 21.84 21.93 -6.66
CA ASN A 6 21.77 20.58 -6.13
C ASN A 6 20.30 20.34 -5.78
N GLY A 7 19.68 19.44 -6.53
CA GLY A 7 18.26 19.10 -6.42
C GLY A 7 17.88 18.93 -4.96
N ALA A 8 16.99 19.82 -4.49
CA ALA A 8 16.27 19.57 -3.26
C ALA A 8 15.62 18.20 -3.41
N ALA A 9 16.07 17.22 -2.60
CA ALA A 9 15.42 15.93 -2.54
C ALA A 9 13.95 16.20 -2.24
N LEU A 10 13.07 15.93 -3.20
CA LEU A 10 11.63 16.00 -3.00
C LEU A 10 11.33 15.10 -1.80
N ALA A 11 10.72 15.66 -0.75
CA ALA A 11 10.31 14.87 0.40
C ALA A 11 9.47 13.67 -0.10
N PRO A 12 9.67 12.45 0.45
CA PRO A 12 8.90 11.30 0.00
C PRO A 12 7.40 11.58 0.23
N ARG A 13 6.55 11.08 -0.67
CA ARG A 13 5.10 11.28 -0.63
C ARG A 13 4.41 9.93 -0.69
N SER A 14 3.23 9.83 -0.10
CA SER A 14 2.38 8.69 -0.40
C SER A 14 1.83 8.83 -1.81
N GLU A 15 1.64 7.72 -2.50
CA GLU A 15 1.18 7.66 -3.88
C GLU A 15 0.37 6.40 -4.13
N VAL A 16 -0.53 6.50 -5.10
CA VAL A 16 -1.26 5.34 -5.64
C VAL A 16 -1.11 5.35 -7.14
N GLY A 17 -0.74 4.21 -7.68
CA GLY A 17 -0.53 4.04 -9.10
C GLY A 17 -1.35 2.88 -9.67
N LEU A 18 -1.82 3.04 -10.90
CA LEU A 18 -2.26 1.92 -11.72
C LEU A 18 -1.17 1.66 -12.75
N ARG A 19 -0.62 0.45 -12.78
CA ARG A 19 0.36 0.01 -13.77
C ARG A 19 -0.24 -1.09 -14.63
N VAL A 20 -0.25 -0.88 -15.93
CA VAL A 20 -0.73 -1.85 -16.92
C VAL A 20 0.41 -2.22 -17.85
N PHE A 21 0.74 -3.51 -17.92
CA PHE A 21 1.72 -4.03 -18.85
C PHE A 21 1.10 -4.17 -20.25
N ASP A 22 1.86 -3.83 -21.30
CA ASP A 22 1.37 -3.78 -22.68
C ASP A 22 0.08 -2.95 -22.84
N ALA A 23 0.07 -1.78 -22.19
CA ALA A 23 -1.08 -0.90 -22.12
C ALA A 23 -1.63 -0.53 -23.52
N PRO A 24 -2.97 -0.50 -23.68
CA PRO A 24 -3.55 0.01 -24.90
C PRO A 24 -3.19 1.49 -25.08
N SER A 25 -2.94 1.90 -26.33
CA SER A 25 -2.41 3.23 -26.65
C SER A 25 -3.25 4.41 -26.14
N HIS A 26 -4.55 4.20 -25.93
CA HIS A 26 -5.48 5.22 -25.44
C HIS A 26 -5.59 5.25 -23.90
N LEU A 27 -4.97 4.31 -23.18
CA LEU A 27 -5.04 4.27 -21.72
C LEU A 27 -4.34 5.48 -21.10
N ALA A 28 -3.16 5.84 -21.59
CA ALA A 28 -2.43 7.02 -21.12
C ALA A 28 -3.29 8.29 -21.24
N ASP A 29 -3.92 8.52 -22.39
CA ASP A 29 -4.79 9.67 -22.62
C ASP A 29 -6.00 9.71 -21.67
N ARG A 30 -6.60 8.54 -21.38
CA ARG A 30 -7.71 8.42 -20.42
C ARG A 30 -7.28 8.75 -19.00
N LEU A 31 -6.15 8.18 -18.56
CA LEU A 31 -5.61 8.40 -17.23
C LEU A 31 -5.17 9.86 -17.02
N THR A 32 -4.51 10.47 -18.00
CA THR A 32 -4.18 11.91 -17.98
C THR A 32 -5.46 12.77 -17.96
N SER A 33 -6.48 12.40 -18.73
CA SER A 33 -7.77 13.11 -18.71
C SER A 33 -8.47 13.00 -17.35
N LEU A 34 -8.41 11.84 -16.70
CA LEU A 34 -8.93 11.62 -15.36
C LEU A 34 -8.20 12.49 -14.34
N ALA A 35 -6.87 12.48 -14.35
CA ALA A 35 -6.03 13.30 -13.49
C ALA A 35 -6.38 14.80 -13.61
N HIS A 36 -6.49 15.31 -14.83
CA HIS A 36 -6.90 16.69 -15.08
C HIS A 36 -8.31 17.01 -14.57
N LYS A 37 -9.29 16.12 -14.77
CA LYS A 37 -10.67 16.32 -14.25
C LYS A 37 -10.73 16.38 -12.73
N ARG A 38 -9.85 15.65 -12.06
CA ARG A 38 -9.78 15.55 -10.61
C ARG A 38 -8.83 16.55 -9.97
N SER A 39 -8.12 17.34 -10.78
CA SER A 39 -7.08 18.26 -10.33
C SER A 39 -6.02 17.56 -9.46
N TRP A 40 -5.73 16.29 -9.76
CA TRP A 40 -4.75 15.54 -8.99
C TRP A 40 -3.33 15.93 -9.39
N PRO A 41 -2.41 16.03 -8.41
CA PRO A 41 -0.99 16.06 -8.71
C PRO A 41 -0.60 14.65 -9.17
N THR A 42 -0.31 14.49 -10.45
CA THR A 42 -0.02 13.18 -11.05
C THR A 42 1.23 13.19 -11.89
N SER A 43 1.90 12.04 -11.98
CA SER A 43 2.81 11.70 -13.07
C SER A 43 2.20 10.55 -13.88
N ALA A 44 2.26 10.65 -15.21
CA ALA A 44 1.77 9.61 -16.10
C ALA A 44 2.86 9.26 -17.10
N ASP A 45 3.23 7.98 -17.18
CA ASP A 45 4.15 7.46 -18.20
C ASP A 45 3.83 5.99 -18.49
N ASN A 46 3.88 5.59 -19.76
CA ASN A 46 3.82 4.20 -20.24
C ASN A 46 2.90 3.24 -19.45
N GLY A 47 1.60 3.52 -19.39
CA GLY A 47 0.63 2.64 -18.73
C GLY A 47 0.63 2.73 -17.20
N VAL A 48 1.39 3.68 -16.65
CA VAL A 48 1.40 4.05 -15.23
C VAL A 48 0.76 5.41 -15.08
N LEU A 49 -0.32 5.50 -14.29
CA LEU A 49 -0.74 6.77 -13.69
C LEU A 49 -0.45 6.71 -12.21
N LEU A 50 0.35 7.63 -11.72
CA LEU A 50 0.67 7.80 -10.32
C LEU A 50 0.00 9.07 -9.83
N VAL A 51 -0.82 8.93 -8.80
CA VAL A 51 -1.48 10.01 -8.10
C VAL A 51 -0.70 10.27 -6.81
N GLU A 52 -0.10 11.45 -6.72
CA GLU A 52 0.56 11.88 -5.50
C GLU A 52 -0.51 12.20 -4.45
N LEU A 53 -0.47 11.52 -3.31
CA LEU A 53 -1.38 11.74 -2.19
C LEU A 53 -0.87 12.85 -1.25
N GLY A 54 0.36 13.35 -1.47
CA GLY A 54 1.01 14.42 -0.69
C GLY A 54 1.77 13.94 0.55
N SER A 55 2.38 14.88 1.29
CA SER A 55 3.16 14.63 2.51
C SER A 55 2.53 15.13 3.83
N ALA A 56 1.41 15.86 3.82
CA ALA A 56 0.68 16.24 5.05
C ALA A 56 -0.74 16.81 4.76
N GLY A 57 -1.80 16.26 5.37
CA GLY A 57 -3.16 16.86 5.41
C GLY A 57 -4.34 15.86 5.31
N ASP A 58 -5.54 16.26 5.76
CA ASP A 58 -6.69 15.39 6.12
C ASP A 58 -7.15 14.36 5.06
N ALA A 59 -7.19 13.11 5.53
CA ALA A 59 -7.65 11.87 4.89
C ALA A 59 -6.92 11.37 3.62
N PRO A 60 -5.61 11.02 3.71
CA PRO A 60 -4.92 10.21 2.69
C PRO A 60 -5.70 8.94 2.32
N ALA A 61 -6.48 8.39 3.26
CA ALA A 61 -7.37 7.25 3.05
C ALA A 61 -8.56 7.54 2.12
N ALA A 62 -9.16 8.73 2.22
CA ALA A 62 -10.28 9.12 1.38
C ALA A 62 -9.82 9.38 -0.05
N LEU A 63 -8.68 10.08 -0.21
CA LEU A 63 -8.07 10.31 -1.51
C LEU A 63 -7.56 9.00 -2.14
N LEU A 64 -6.99 8.09 -1.33
CA LEU A 64 -6.61 6.75 -1.76
C LEU A 64 -7.82 5.96 -2.27
N GLY A 65 -8.92 5.94 -1.51
CA GLY A 65 -10.15 5.26 -1.93
C GLY A 65 -10.75 5.85 -3.22
N GLU A 66 -10.80 7.19 -3.31
CA GLU A 66 -11.28 7.90 -4.51
C GLU A 66 -10.38 7.60 -5.72
N ALA A 67 -9.07 7.68 -5.56
CA ALA A 67 -8.10 7.42 -6.61
C ALA A 67 -8.20 5.99 -7.12
N ILE A 68 -8.22 4.99 -6.23
CA ILE A 68 -8.40 3.59 -6.62
C ILE A 68 -9.71 3.39 -7.35
N THR A 69 -10.82 3.95 -6.84
CA THR A 69 -12.14 3.82 -7.47
C THR A 69 -12.15 4.33 -8.91
N HIS A 70 -11.54 5.49 -9.16
CA HIS A 70 -11.48 6.03 -10.51
C HIS A 70 -10.47 5.32 -11.41
N LEU A 71 -9.28 5.00 -10.90
CA LEU A 71 -8.27 4.26 -11.66
C LEU A 71 -8.82 2.91 -12.14
N THR A 72 -9.51 2.19 -11.25
CA THR A 72 -10.13 0.89 -11.56
C THR A 72 -11.34 1.00 -12.48
N ALA A 73 -12.00 2.16 -12.55
CA ALA A 73 -13.07 2.41 -13.52
C ALA A 73 -12.54 2.71 -14.94
N GLU A 74 -11.27 3.10 -15.07
CA GLU A 74 -10.66 3.39 -16.36
C GLU A 74 -10.12 2.14 -17.07
N ILE A 75 -10.20 0.97 -16.44
CA ILE A 75 -9.63 -0.26 -16.98
C ILE A 75 -10.66 -1.36 -17.17
N ASP A 76 -10.50 -2.08 -18.29
CA ASP A 76 -11.11 -3.40 -18.45
C ASP A 76 -10.34 -4.41 -17.57
N PRO A 77 -10.90 -5.60 -17.26
CA PRO A 77 -10.15 -6.65 -16.60
C PRO A 77 -8.89 -6.99 -17.41
N PHE A 78 -7.73 -6.60 -16.90
CA PHE A 78 -6.45 -6.87 -17.54
C PHE A 78 -5.80 -8.10 -16.89
N PRO A 79 -5.25 -9.03 -17.68
CA PRO A 79 -4.50 -10.16 -17.14
C PRO A 79 -3.20 -9.69 -16.46
N ASP A 80 -2.59 -8.62 -16.98
CA ASP A 80 -1.27 -8.13 -16.58
C ASP A 80 -1.33 -6.65 -16.17
N ALA A 81 -1.99 -6.37 -15.05
CA ALA A 81 -1.98 -5.05 -14.42
C ALA A 81 -1.86 -5.19 -12.91
N ASP A 82 -1.35 -4.16 -12.24
CA ASP A 82 -1.33 -4.07 -10.79
C ASP A 82 -1.67 -2.66 -10.30
N LEU A 83 -2.16 -2.62 -9.07
CA LEU A 83 -2.37 -1.39 -8.34
C LEU A 83 -1.21 -1.21 -7.36
N PHE A 84 -0.39 -0.22 -7.62
CA PHE A 84 0.75 0.16 -6.81
C PHE A 84 0.33 1.12 -5.70
N LEU A 85 0.75 0.86 -4.46
CA LEU A 85 0.50 1.69 -3.29
C LEU A 85 1.83 2.04 -2.62
N GLY A 86 2.30 3.27 -2.82
CA GLY A 86 3.42 3.86 -2.10
C GLY A 86 2.92 4.54 -0.82
N LEU A 87 3.22 3.99 0.35
CA LEU A 87 2.75 4.52 1.64
C LEU A 87 3.93 5.08 2.43
N PHE A 88 3.92 6.39 2.65
CA PHE A 88 4.98 7.09 3.36
C PHE A 88 4.48 7.70 4.67
N SER A 89 5.24 7.52 5.76
CA SER A 89 5.04 8.26 7.00
C SER A 89 6.01 9.43 7.10
N PRO A 90 5.54 10.69 7.06
CA PRO A 90 6.39 11.89 7.10
C PRO A 90 6.99 12.20 8.47
N ASP A 91 6.50 11.54 9.53
CA ASP A 91 6.94 11.75 10.90
C ASP A 91 7.49 10.43 11.47
N THR A 92 8.64 10.54 12.14
CA THR A 92 9.54 9.45 12.55
C THR A 92 9.06 8.68 13.77
N ARG A 93 7.91 9.05 14.35
CA ARG A 93 7.44 8.49 15.63
C ARG A 93 5.96 8.18 15.72
N GLU A 94 5.13 8.62 14.77
CA GLU A 94 3.68 8.40 14.83
C GLU A 94 3.23 7.27 13.90
N ALA A 95 2.24 6.49 14.37
CA ALA A 95 1.59 5.49 13.55
C ALA A 95 0.67 6.14 12.51
N ARG A 96 0.69 5.63 11.28
CA ARG A 96 -0.20 6.07 10.18
C ARG A 96 -1.05 4.89 9.73
N SER A 97 -2.37 5.08 9.66
CA SER A 97 -3.32 4.03 9.24
C SER A 97 -3.97 4.40 7.90
N PHE A 98 -4.05 3.42 7.01
CA PHE A 98 -4.61 3.49 5.67
C PHE A 98 -5.69 2.41 5.54
N PRO A 99 -6.96 2.74 5.84
CA PRO A 99 -8.08 1.80 5.67
C PRO A 99 -8.43 1.61 4.19
N LEU A 100 -8.64 0.35 3.82
CA LEU A 100 -9.10 -0.10 2.52
C LEU A 100 -10.47 -0.80 2.72
N PRO A 101 -11.58 -0.15 2.33
CA PRO A 101 -12.91 -0.75 2.40
C PRO A 101 -13.03 -2.01 1.55
N THR A 102 -13.88 -2.96 1.95
CA THR A 102 -13.98 -4.23 1.23
C THR A 102 -14.60 -4.14 -0.15
N ASP A 103 -15.43 -3.13 -0.41
CA ASP A 103 -15.93 -2.85 -1.76
C ASP A 103 -14.78 -2.57 -2.73
N LEU A 104 -13.76 -1.82 -2.26
CA LEU A 104 -12.55 -1.54 -3.02
C LEU A 104 -11.73 -2.82 -3.23
N LEU A 105 -11.50 -3.61 -2.17
CA LEU A 105 -10.79 -4.90 -2.28
C LEU A 105 -11.50 -5.86 -3.24
N SER A 106 -12.84 -5.90 -3.18
CA SER A 106 -13.68 -6.69 -4.08
C SER A 106 -13.56 -6.23 -5.52
N GLN A 107 -13.50 -4.92 -5.76
CA GLN A 107 -13.33 -4.36 -7.10
C GLN A 107 -11.96 -4.71 -7.67
N CYS A 108 -10.88 -4.55 -6.90
CA CYS A 108 -9.54 -4.98 -7.32
C CYS A 108 -9.51 -6.47 -7.65
N ALA A 109 -10.10 -7.31 -6.79
CA ALA A 109 -10.15 -8.75 -7.03
C ALA A 109 -10.94 -9.12 -8.30
N LYS A 110 -12.09 -8.48 -8.57
CA LYS A 110 -12.89 -8.70 -9.78
C LYS A 110 -12.16 -8.31 -11.06
N LEU A 111 -11.31 -7.29 -10.99
CA LEU A 111 -10.50 -6.80 -12.11
C LEU A 111 -9.18 -7.55 -12.25
N ASN A 112 -8.93 -8.57 -11.41
CA ASN A 112 -7.67 -9.31 -11.36
C ASN A 112 -6.45 -8.41 -11.07
N LEU A 113 -6.63 -7.39 -10.23
CA LEU A 113 -5.60 -6.43 -9.86
C LEU A 113 -4.99 -6.75 -8.49
N PRO A 114 -3.80 -7.35 -8.41
CA PRO A 114 -3.07 -7.46 -7.15
C PRO A 114 -2.68 -6.07 -6.63
N LEU A 115 -2.54 -5.96 -5.31
CA LEU A 115 -1.97 -4.75 -4.69
C LEU A 115 -0.47 -4.93 -4.50
N VAL A 116 0.33 -4.05 -5.09
CA VAL A 116 1.77 -3.95 -4.83
C VAL A 116 1.97 -2.86 -3.78
N LEU A 117 2.35 -3.28 -2.57
CA LEU A 117 2.62 -2.38 -1.45
C LEU A 117 4.11 -2.02 -1.43
N ASP A 118 4.39 -0.73 -1.41
CA ASP A 118 5.69 -0.16 -1.14
C ASP A 118 5.56 0.80 0.04
N ALA A 119 6.09 0.42 1.20
CA ALA A 119 5.91 1.17 2.42
C ALA A 119 7.25 1.68 2.96
N TYR A 120 7.19 2.89 3.47
CA TYR A 120 8.28 3.59 4.12
C TYR A 120 7.83 3.95 5.54
N PRO A 121 7.99 3.02 6.51
CA PRO A 121 7.61 3.26 7.90
C PRO A 121 8.42 4.38 8.55
N PRO A 122 7.96 4.92 9.70
CA PRO A 122 8.71 5.91 10.47
C PRO A 122 10.14 5.45 10.79
N ALA A 123 11.15 6.20 10.34
CA ALA A 123 12.55 5.95 10.71
C ALA A 123 12.84 6.58 12.07
N THR A 124 13.23 5.82 13.09
CA THR A 124 13.73 6.44 14.34
C THR A 124 15.12 7.00 14.11
N ASP A 125 15.50 8.06 14.85
CA ASP A 125 16.85 8.65 14.82
C ASP A 125 17.99 7.62 15.07
N GLU A 126 17.63 6.43 15.57
CA GLU A 126 18.51 5.32 15.96
C GLU A 126 18.59 4.17 14.93
N ALA A 127 17.84 4.24 13.82
CA ALA A 127 17.82 3.22 12.79
C ALA A 127 18.21 3.83 11.43
N PRO A 128 19.51 4.10 11.16
CA PRO A 128 19.95 4.49 9.83
C PRO A 128 19.50 3.41 8.83
N GLU A 129 19.09 3.81 7.62
CA GLU A 129 18.80 2.89 6.52
C GLU A 129 19.91 1.84 6.46
N ARG A 130 19.56 0.57 6.72
CA ARG A 130 20.51 -0.54 6.68
C ARG A 130 20.44 -1.20 5.32
N GLU A 131 21.59 -1.68 4.81
CA GLU A 131 21.65 -2.53 3.61
C GLU A 131 20.73 -3.77 3.72
N ASN A 132 20.48 -4.22 4.95
CA ASN A 132 19.61 -5.35 5.27
C ASN A 132 18.49 -4.90 6.23
N PRO A 133 17.33 -4.44 5.70
CA PRO A 133 16.25 -3.96 6.53
C PRO A 133 15.53 -5.12 7.23
N THR A 134 15.48 -5.05 8.56
CA THR A 134 14.62 -5.89 9.39
C THR A 134 13.18 -5.42 9.26
N LYS A 135 12.26 -6.38 9.13
CA LYS A 135 10.82 -6.12 9.00
C LYS A 135 10.10 -6.76 10.18
N TRP A 136 9.26 -6.00 10.85
CA TRP A 136 8.37 -6.47 11.90
C TRP A 136 6.94 -6.37 11.41
N LEU A 137 6.26 -7.51 11.38
CA LEU A 137 4.91 -7.62 10.84
C LEU A 137 3.97 -8.21 11.88
N ARG A 138 2.79 -7.61 11.99
CA ARG A 138 1.69 -8.15 12.78
C ARG A 138 0.42 -8.05 11.96
N LEU A 139 -0.21 -9.18 11.69
CA LEU A 139 -1.57 -9.21 11.15
C LEU A 139 -2.50 -9.61 12.29
N SER A 140 -3.44 -8.74 12.60
CA SER A 140 -4.32 -8.89 13.76
C SER A 140 -5.70 -8.35 13.45
N THR A 141 -6.66 -8.55 14.35
CA THR A 141 -7.92 -7.82 14.31
C THR A 141 -7.96 -6.77 15.38
N GLU A 142 -8.82 -5.78 15.21
CA GLU A 142 -8.87 -4.60 16.10
C GLU A 142 -9.02 -4.97 17.58
N THR A 143 -9.73 -6.05 17.88
CA THR A 143 -9.93 -6.57 19.24
C THR A 143 -8.77 -7.38 19.82
N ASP A 144 -7.79 -7.78 19.00
CA ASP A 144 -6.75 -8.77 19.37
C ASP A 144 -5.31 -8.30 19.06
N ILE A 145 -5.14 -7.00 18.82
CA ILE A 145 -3.83 -6.41 18.48
C ILE A 145 -2.78 -6.77 19.54
N ALA A 146 -3.13 -6.65 20.83
CA ALA A 146 -2.19 -6.84 21.94
C ALA A 146 -1.75 -8.30 22.13
N ALA A 147 -2.57 -9.30 21.78
CA ALA A 147 -2.22 -10.71 21.92
C ALA A 147 -1.64 -11.31 20.63
N SER A 148 -1.82 -10.65 19.49
CA SER A 148 -1.28 -11.08 18.21
C SER A 148 0.26 -10.99 18.19
N PRO A 149 0.98 -12.06 17.82
CA PRO A 149 2.43 -12.07 17.85
C PRO A 149 3.02 -11.16 16.75
N ILE A 150 4.02 -10.38 17.12
CA ILE A 150 4.89 -9.69 16.16
C ILE A 150 5.83 -10.75 15.58
N SER A 151 5.89 -10.82 14.26
CA SER A 151 6.82 -11.70 13.55
C SER A 151 7.92 -10.87 12.92
N GLU A 152 9.16 -11.23 13.21
CA GLU A 152 10.33 -10.69 12.55
C GLU A 152 10.62 -11.47 11.28
N VAL A 153 10.78 -10.77 10.15
CA VAL A 153 11.09 -11.37 8.86
C VAL A 153 12.47 -10.89 8.43
N GLU A 154 13.45 -11.79 8.49
CA GLU A 154 14.83 -11.53 8.10
C GLU A 154 15.05 -11.56 6.57
N ASP A 155 14.16 -12.20 5.80
CA ASP A 155 14.25 -12.25 4.34
C ASP A 155 13.73 -10.94 3.70
N HIS A 156 14.63 -10.27 2.99
CA HIS A 156 14.41 -8.95 2.40
C HIS A 156 13.57 -8.95 1.12
N THR A 157 13.19 -10.10 0.57
CA THR A 157 12.38 -10.15 -0.65
C THR A 157 10.92 -9.76 -0.43
N SER A 158 10.25 -9.27 -1.48
CA SER A 158 8.80 -9.07 -1.49
C SER A 158 8.03 -10.39 -1.37
N LYS A 159 8.64 -11.51 -1.77
CA LYS A 159 8.04 -12.85 -1.75
C LYS A 159 7.82 -13.36 -0.33
N SER A 160 8.85 -13.37 0.52
CA SER A 160 8.76 -13.81 1.92
C SER A 160 7.68 -13.04 2.70
N THR A 161 7.61 -11.75 2.43
CA THR A 161 6.65 -10.83 3.02
C THR A 161 5.22 -11.13 2.56
N SER A 162 5.03 -11.45 1.28
CA SER A 162 3.73 -11.83 0.73
C SER A 162 3.26 -13.17 1.29
N GLU A 163 4.17 -14.16 1.42
CA GLU A 163 3.88 -15.47 2.03
C GLU A 163 3.50 -15.36 3.51
N PHE A 164 4.14 -14.43 4.24
CA PHE A 164 3.77 -14.10 5.62
C PHE A 164 2.31 -13.62 5.71
N ILE A 165 1.93 -12.64 4.88
CA ILE A 165 0.56 -12.09 4.87
C ILE A 165 -0.45 -13.20 4.60
N VAL A 166 -0.20 -14.04 3.58
CA VAL A 166 -1.08 -15.17 3.22
C VAL A 166 -1.23 -16.16 4.39
N THR A 167 -0.12 -16.53 5.02
CA THR A 167 -0.12 -17.52 6.12
C THR A 167 -0.89 -17.00 7.32
N ARG A 168 -0.60 -15.77 7.77
CA ARG A 168 -1.30 -15.17 8.91
C ARG A 168 -2.77 -14.89 8.62
N LEU A 169 -3.10 -14.49 7.39
CA LEU A 169 -4.49 -14.30 7.02
C LEU A 169 -5.27 -15.63 7.09
N ARG A 170 -4.66 -16.74 6.65
CA ARG A 170 -5.27 -18.07 6.77
C ARG A 170 -5.58 -18.42 8.22
N ASP A 171 -4.66 -18.14 9.14
CA ASP A 171 -4.85 -18.38 10.58
C ASP A 171 -6.02 -17.54 11.14
N LEU A 172 -6.09 -16.25 10.77
CA LEU A 172 -7.16 -15.35 11.22
C LEU A 172 -8.53 -15.72 10.66
N VAL A 173 -8.59 -16.22 9.41
CA VAL A 173 -9.82 -16.62 8.73
C VAL A 173 -10.36 -17.96 9.27
N ALA A 174 -9.50 -18.83 9.79
CA ALA A 174 -9.90 -20.10 10.40
C ALA A 174 -10.74 -19.93 11.68
N ILE A 175 -10.79 -18.72 12.25
CA ILE A 175 -11.61 -18.39 13.42
C ILE A 175 -12.98 -17.90 12.93
N ASP A 176 -14.05 -18.40 13.56
CA ASP A 176 -15.43 -18.18 13.11
C ASP A 176 -15.94 -16.73 13.30
N GLY A 177 -16.73 -16.25 12.33
CA GLY A 177 -17.45 -14.97 12.37
C GLY A 177 -16.91 -13.87 11.43
N PRO A 178 -17.79 -13.02 10.85
CA PRO A 178 -17.37 -11.78 10.20
C PRO A 178 -16.76 -10.84 11.24
N ARG A 179 -15.64 -10.21 10.91
CA ARG A 179 -14.93 -9.28 11.80
C ARG A 179 -14.93 -7.88 11.21
N ASP A 180 -14.96 -6.86 12.06
CA ASP A 180 -15.07 -5.47 11.59
C ASP A 180 -13.80 -5.04 10.84
N THR A 181 -12.64 -5.13 11.47
CA THR A 181 -11.37 -4.66 10.89
C THR A 181 -10.24 -5.66 11.08
N VAL A 182 -9.53 -5.97 9.99
CA VAL A 182 -8.20 -6.62 10.04
C VAL A 182 -7.12 -5.58 9.78
N ILE A 183 -6.05 -5.63 10.56
CA ILE A 183 -4.99 -4.64 10.59
C ILE A 183 -3.67 -5.35 10.30
N LEU A 184 -3.00 -4.93 9.23
CA LEU A 184 -1.61 -5.26 8.93
C LEU A 184 -0.74 -4.12 9.45
N GLU A 185 -0.02 -4.37 10.53
CA GLU A 185 1.00 -3.46 11.05
C GLU A 185 2.36 -3.78 10.46
N ILE A 186 3.02 -2.73 9.99
CA ILE A 186 4.30 -2.78 9.30
C ILE A 186 5.26 -1.82 10.01
N ALA A 187 6.32 -2.39 10.58
CA ALA A 187 7.50 -1.66 11.04
C ALA A 187 8.71 -2.13 10.24
N SER A 188 9.59 -1.21 9.87
CA SER A 188 10.87 -1.54 9.24
C SER A 188 11.89 -0.43 9.47
N ASN A 189 13.17 -0.79 9.48
CA ASN A 189 14.31 0.13 9.46
C ASN A 189 14.82 0.39 8.02
N GLY A 190 13.96 0.20 7.02
CA GLY A 190 14.17 0.52 5.62
C GLY A 190 12.89 0.35 4.80
N GLN A 191 13.02 0.28 3.47
CA GLN A 191 11.89 0.09 2.57
C GLN A 191 11.24 -1.30 2.74
N PHE A 192 9.91 -1.33 2.72
CA PHE A 192 9.11 -2.54 2.79
C PHE A 192 8.36 -2.76 1.48
N GLY A 193 8.47 -3.96 0.90
CA GLY A 193 7.72 -4.35 -0.29
C GLY A 193 6.88 -5.61 -0.05
N ALA A 194 5.63 -5.63 -0.53
CA ALA A 194 4.77 -6.81 -0.51
C ALA A 194 3.83 -6.85 -1.71
N VAL A 195 3.36 -8.04 -2.11
CA VAL A 195 2.31 -8.22 -3.10
C VAL A 195 1.13 -8.94 -2.45
N VAL A 196 -0.01 -8.25 -2.37
CA VAL A 196 -1.27 -8.85 -1.94
C VAL A 196 -1.97 -9.40 -3.18
N ALA A 197 -1.82 -10.71 -3.38
CA ALA A 197 -2.41 -11.42 -4.51
C ALA A 197 -3.95 -11.36 -4.52
N VAL A 198 -4.54 -11.55 -5.70
CA VAL A 198 -5.99 -11.48 -5.94
C VAL A 198 -6.80 -12.40 -5.02
N ASP A 199 -6.34 -13.65 -4.80
CA ASP A 199 -7.01 -14.59 -3.88
C ASP A 199 -7.02 -14.09 -2.43
N THR A 200 -5.94 -13.42 -2.02
CA THR A 200 -5.82 -12.79 -0.70
C THR A 200 -6.80 -11.61 -0.58
N LEU A 201 -6.90 -10.78 -1.61
CA LEU A 201 -7.88 -9.68 -1.67
C LEU A 201 -9.31 -10.20 -1.59
N HIS A 202 -9.61 -11.29 -2.30
CA HIS A 202 -10.92 -11.93 -2.26
C HIS A 202 -11.26 -12.42 -0.85
N THR A 203 -10.30 -13.07 -0.20
CA THR A 203 -10.45 -13.55 1.19
C THR A 203 -10.68 -12.40 2.16
N LEU A 204 -9.89 -11.32 2.03
CA LEU A 204 -10.05 -10.12 2.85
C LEU A 204 -11.45 -9.49 2.68
N ALA A 205 -11.88 -9.32 1.43
CA ALA A 205 -13.16 -8.73 1.09
C ALA A 205 -14.37 -9.54 1.60
N GLN A 206 -14.25 -10.85 1.67
CA GLN A 206 -15.33 -11.74 2.13
C GLN A 206 -15.45 -11.85 3.65
N ARG A 207 -14.34 -11.66 4.38
CA ARG A 207 -14.25 -11.99 5.82
C ARG A 207 -14.26 -10.77 6.73
N PHE A 208 -13.84 -9.62 6.22
CA PHE A 208 -13.70 -8.39 7.01
C PHE A 208 -14.56 -7.27 6.44
N ALA A 209 -14.84 -6.22 7.19
CA ALA A 209 -15.48 -5.00 6.67
C ALA A 209 -14.44 -3.97 6.20
N THR A 210 -13.25 -3.96 6.81
CA THR A 210 -12.12 -3.11 6.42
C THR A 210 -10.79 -3.85 6.56
N PHE A 211 -9.88 -3.66 5.60
CA PHE A 211 -8.46 -3.99 5.73
C PHE A 211 -7.66 -2.73 5.97
N THR A 212 -6.98 -2.61 7.10
CA THR A 212 -6.16 -1.43 7.42
C THR A 212 -4.69 -1.77 7.32
N ILE A 213 -3.94 -1.01 6.51
CA ILE A 213 -2.48 -1.03 6.55
C ILE A 213 -2.04 0.05 7.55
N ARG A 214 -1.25 -0.32 8.55
CA ARG A 214 -0.76 0.61 9.56
C ARG A 214 0.76 0.61 9.59
N LEU A 215 1.36 1.74 9.26
CA LEU A 215 2.80 1.96 9.41
C LEU A 215 3.07 2.39 10.85
N ILE A 216 3.98 1.70 11.53
CA ILE A 216 4.34 1.97 12.92
C ILE A 216 5.87 2.11 13.06
N PRO A 217 6.36 2.84 14.09
CA PRO A 217 7.78 2.85 14.39
C PRO A 217 8.31 1.45 14.70
N PRO A 218 9.60 1.16 14.42
CA PRO A 218 10.26 -0.06 14.86
C PRO A 218 10.10 -0.27 16.37
N PRO A 219 9.91 -1.52 16.84
CA PRO A 219 9.89 -1.81 18.27
C PRO A 219 11.23 -1.40 18.91
N ALA A 220 11.18 -0.82 20.12
CA ALA A 220 12.37 -0.55 20.90
C ALA A 220 13.05 -1.89 21.27
N GLN A 221 14.36 -1.99 21.01
CA GLN A 221 15.18 -3.15 21.39
C GLN A 221 15.47 -3.16 22.89
#